data_AF-A0A7W1FPM6-F1
#
_entry.id   AF-A0A7W1FPM6-F1
#
_cell.length_a   1.000
_cell.length_b   1.000
_cell.length_c   1.000
_cell.angle_alpha   90.00
_cell.angle_beta   90.00
_cell.angle_gamma   90.00
#
_symmetry.space_group_name_H-M   'P 1'
#
loop_
_entity.id
_entity.type
_entity.pdbx_description
1 polymer ?
#
loop_
_entity_poly.entity_id
_entity_poly.type
_entity_poly.pdbx_seq_one_letter_code
_entity_poly.pdbx_strand_id
1 'polypeptide(L)'
;MVARHILATGRAGSPRPRKRFAPDGLRGACHEAGEQLGWEDAREARFRTAAQMVEMWRGLDLPAWEAPYVLRDARLGYLNGYESVLISGEMSEQQSSYAAESRWGERWRERLRAARERSG
;
A
#
# COMPACT_ATOMS: atom_id res chain seq x y z
N MET A 1 -30.76 -9.79 62.80
CA MET A 1 -31.48 -10.89 62.14
C MET A 1 -32.04 -10.34 60.84
N VAL A 2 -31.84 -11.04 59.71
CA VAL A 2 -32.46 -10.86 58.38
C VAL A 2 -32.00 -9.61 57.58
N ALA A 3 -31.76 -9.60 56.27
CA ALA A 3 -31.31 -10.57 55.25
C ALA A 3 -30.95 -9.76 53.97
N ARG A 4 -30.16 -10.38 53.09
CA ARG A 4 -29.65 -9.91 51.79
C ARG A 4 -30.71 -9.33 50.85
N HIS A 5 -30.30 -8.35 50.03
CA HIS A 5 -30.55 -8.38 48.58
C HIS A 5 -29.42 -7.68 47.79
N ILE A 6 -28.82 -8.47 46.90
CA ILE A 6 -27.87 -8.08 45.86
C ILE A 6 -28.68 -7.56 44.68
N LEU A 7 -28.36 -6.38 44.14
CA LEU A 7 -28.59 -6.08 42.73
C LEU A 7 -27.39 -5.32 42.18
N ALA A 8 -26.54 -6.09 41.51
CA ALA A 8 -25.65 -5.60 40.49
C ALA A 8 -26.49 -5.04 39.33
N THR A 9 -26.35 -3.76 39.02
CA THR A 9 -26.80 -3.20 37.75
C THR A 9 -25.58 -2.93 36.89
N GLY A 10 -25.42 -3.78 35.89
CA GLY A 10 -24.44 -3.63 34.82
C GLY A 10 -24.80 -2.48 33.87
N ARG A 11 -23.72 -1.86 33.37
CA ARG A 11 -23.50 -1.23 32.06
C ARG A 11 -24.66 -0.45 31.40
N ALA A 12 -24.36 0.81 31.11
CA ALA A 12 -24.23 1.26 29.72
C ALA A 12 -23.16 2.35 29.62
N GLY A 13 -21.88 1.93 29.59
CA GLY A 13 -20.85 2.83 29.10
C GLY A 13 -21.15 3.13 27.64
N SER A 14 -21.45 4.39 27.31
CA SER A 14 -21.58 4.83 25.92
C SER A 14 -20.39 4.31 25.12
N PRO A 15 -20.60 3.70 23.93
CA PRO A 15 -19.48 3.42 23.05
C PRO A 15 -18.87 4.78 22.69
N ARG A 16 -17.65 5.05 23.20
CA ARG A 16 -16.85 6.15 22.67
C ARG A 16 -16.80 5.95 21.16
N PRO A 17 -16.94 7.00 20.33
CA PRO A 17 -16.73 6.85 18.90
C PRO A 17 -15.33 6.26 18.74
N ARG A 18 -15.26 5.00 18.31
CA ARG A 18 -14.01 4.37 17.90
C ARG A 18 -13.53 5.21 16.73
N LYS A 19 -12.57 6.10 16.96
CA LYS A 19 -11.89 6.85 15.91
C LYS A 19 -11.54 5.85 14.82
N ARG A 20 -12.05 6.10 13.61
CA ARG A 20 -11.75 5.30 12.43
C ARG A 20 -10.23 5.28 12.24
N PHE A 21 -9.74 4.10 11.88
CA PHE A 21 -8.33 3.70 11.75
C PHE A 21 -7.43 4.78 11.15
N ALA A 22 -6.27 5.02 11.78
CA ALA A 22 -5.14 5.85 11.35
C ALA A 22 -5.50 7.30 10.91
N PRO A 23 -4.65 8.31 11.14
CA PRO A 23 -4.85 9.59 10.46
C PRO A 23 -4.76 9.34 8.94
N ASP A 24 -5.83 9.61 8.17
CA ASP A 24 -5.85 9.42 6.71
C ASP A 24 -4.63 10.04 6.00
N GLY A 25 -4.05 11.09 6.59
CA GLY A 25 -2.81 11.71 6.12
C GLY A 25 -1.58 10.81 6.12
N LEU A 26 -1.41 9.89 7.09
CA LEU A 26 -0.27 8.96 7.08
C LEU A 26 -0.42 7.91 5.98
N ARG A 27 -1.64 7.40 5.78
CA ARG A 27 -1.94 6.46 4.69
C ARG A 27 -1.72 7.11 3.33
N GLY A 28 -2.17 8.36 3.17
CA GLY A 28 -1.92 9.16 1.97
C GLY A 28 -0.43 9.40 1.71
N ALA A 29 0.30 9.88 2.72
CA ALA A 29 1.75 10.12 2.60
C ALA A 29 2.53 8.84 2.24
N CYS A 30 2.17 7.70 2.82
CA CYS A 30 2.80 6.44 2.46
C CYS A 30 2.40 5.95 1.07
N HIS A 31 1.16 6.19 0.63
CA HIS A 31 0.75 5.94 -0.74
C HIS A 31 1.60 6.74 -1.73
N GLU A 32 1.68 8.06 -1.55
CA GLU A 32 2.47 8.96 -2.39
C GLU A 32 3.96 8.59 -2.40
N ALA A 33 4.54 8.28 -1.23
CA ALA A 33 5.92 7.80 -1.14
C ALA A 33 6.12 6.47 -1.89
N GLY A 34 5.12 5.58 -1.84
CA GLY A 34 5.07 4.38 -2.64
C GLY A 34 5.10 4.72 -4.14
N GLU A 35 4.22 5.60 -4.60
CA GLU A 35 4.13 6.01 -6.01
C GLU A 35 5.45 6.57 -6.53
N GLN A 36 6.07 7.48 -5.78
CA GLN A 36 7.36 8.05 -6.13
C GLN A 36 8.44 6.96 -6.26
N LEU A 37 8.51 6.04 -5.31
CA LEU A 37 9.45 4.92 -5.38
C LEU A 37 9.18 4.01 -6.58
N GLY A 38 7.91 3.74 -6.88
CA GLY A 38 7.50 2.94 -8.04
C GLY A 38 7.93 3.57 -9.35
N TRP A 39 7.84 4.90 -9.43
CA TRP A 39 8.29 5.68 -10.58
C TRP A 39 9.81 5.57 -10.77
N GLU A 40 10.59 5.75 -9.69
CA GLU A 40 12.05 5.67 -9.72
C GLU A 40 12.52 4.28 -10.17
N ASP A 41 11.94 3.24 -9.55
CA ASP A 41 12.29 1.85 -9.84
C ASP A 41 11.97 1.42 -11.27
N ALA A 42 10.82 1.86 -11.80
CA ALA A 42 10.46 1.56 -13.18
C ALA A 42 11.49 2.14 -14.16
N ARG A 43 11.96 3.38 -13.93
CA ARG A 43 12.99 4.02 -14.77
C ARG A 43 14.34 3.31 -14.72
N GLU A 44 14.68 2.75 -13.55
CA GLU A 44 15.89 1.95 -13.34
C GLU A 44 15.72 0.47 -13.73
N ALA A 45 14.55 0.06 -14.21
CA ALA A 45 14.18 -1.34 -14.49
C ALA A 45 14.44 -2.27 -13.29
N ARG A 46 14.23 -1.76 -12.07
CA ARG A 46 14.35 -2.49 -10.81
C ARG A 46 12.97 -2.83 -10.29
N PHE A 47 12.78 -3.98 -9.64
CA PHE A 47 11.54 -4.28 -8.94
C PHE A 47 11.80 -4.73 -7.52
N ARG A 48 11.07 -4.15 -6.56
CA ARG A 48 11.11 -4.52 -5.15
C ARG A 48 10.00 -5.52 -4.82
N THR A 49 10.39 -6.62 -4.20
CA THR A 49 9.44 -7.60 -3.67
C THR A 49 8.67 -7.01 -2.47
N ALA A 50 7.55 -7.62 -2.11
CA ALA A 50 6.81 -7.22 -0.92
C ALA A 50 7.69 -7.29 0.34
N ALA A 51 8.54 -8.31 0.47
CA ALA A 51 9.48 -8.44 1.59
C ALA A 51 10.50 -7.29 1.64
N GLN A 52 11.11 -6.93 0.50
CA GLN A 52 12.04 -5.80 0.44
C GLN A 52 11.37 -4.47 0.81
N MET A 53 10.12 -4.28 0.40
CA MET A 53 9.33 -3.13 0.80
C MET A 53 9.08 -3.12 2.32
N VAL A 54 8.63 -4.24 2.88
CA VAL A 54 8.42 -4.36 4.33
C VAL A 54 9.69 -4.04 5.11
N GLU A 55 10.85 -4.56 4.70
CA GLU A 55 12.12 -4.25 5.37
C GLU A 55 12.49 -2.76 5.29
N MET A 56 12.22 -2.10 4.17
CA MET A 56 12.51 -0.67 4.02
C MET A 56 11.63 0.20 4.92
N TRP A 57 10.35 -0.14 5.09
CA TRP A 57 9.39 0.63 5.90
C TRP A 57 9.26 0.15 7.35
N ARG A 58 9.98 -0.91 7.73
CA ARG A 58 10.09 -1.38 9.12
C ARG A 58 10.52 -0.27 10.08
N GLY A 59 11.26 0.73 9.60
CA GLY A 59 11.78 1.84 10.40
C GLY A 59 10.76 2.91 10.80
N LEU A 60 9.49 2.84 10.33
CA LEU A 60 8.48 3.88 10.60
C LEU A 60 7.96 3.94 12.06
N ASP A 61 8.45 3.07 12.96
CA ASP A 61 8.05 2.97 14.38
C ASP A 61 6.53 3.10 14.61
N LEU A 62 5.76 2.38 13.79
CA LEU A 62 4.30 2.44 13.83
C LEU A 62 3.73 1.45 14.84
N PRO A 63 2.59 1.79 15.49
CA PRO A 63 1.85 0.83 16.29
C PRO A 63 1.52 -0.42 15.47
N ALA A 64 1.62 -1.59 16.10
CA ALA A 64 1.40 -2.89 15.43
C ALA A 64 0.02 -3.03 14.74
N TRP A 65 -0.98 -2.29 15.20
CA TRP A 65 -2.33 -2.29 14.62
C TRP A 65 -2.48 -1.34 13.42
N GLU A 66 -1.54 -0.42 13.21
CA GLU A 66 -1.56 0.59 12.13
C GLU A 66 -0.57 0.22 11.02
N ALA A 67 0.58 -0.35 11.38
CA ALA A 67 1.64 -0.74 10.46
C ALA A 67 1.15 -1.55 9.23
N PRO A 68 0.26 -2.55 9.35
CA PRO A 68 -0.19 -3.32 8.20
C PRO A 68 -0.94 -2.48 7.14
N TYR A 69 -1.70 -1.48 7.58
CA TYR A 69 -2.48 -0.63 6.67
C TYR A 69 -1.59 0.37 5.94
N VAL A 70 -0.66 0.99 6.66
CA VAL A 70 0.30 1.93 6.08
C VAL A 70 1.21 1.24 5.07
N LEU A 71 1.71 0.04 5.40
CA LEU A 71 2.50 -0.79 4.48
C LEU A 71 1.70 -1.19 3.24
N ARG A 72 0.40 -1.50 3.41
CA ARG A 72 -0.50 -1.79 2.29
C ARG A 72 -0.62 -0.59 1.36
N ASP A 73 -0.82 0.61 1.88
CA ASP A 73 -0.97 1.81 1.04
C ASP A 73 0.32 2.18 0.33
N ALA A 74 1.48 2.07 0.99
CA ALA A 74 2.78 2.19 0.34
C ALA A 74 2.96 1.17 -0.79
N ARG A 75 2.54 -0.09 -0.59
CA ARG A 75 2.58 -1.11 -1.63
C ARG A 75 1.66 -0.78 -2.81
N LEU A 76 0.44 -0.33 -2.53
CA LEU A 76 -0.50 0.07 -3.58
C LEU A 76 0.04 1.25 -4.38
N GLY A 77 0.58 2.27 -3.71
CA GLY A 77 1.22 3.42 -4.35
C GLY A 77 2.38 2.99 -5.25
N TYR A 78 3.29 2.16 -4.73
CA TYR A 78 4.39 1.61 -5.53
C TYR A 78 3.94 0.91 -6.79
N LEU A 79 2.92 0.07 -6.68
CA LEU A 79 2.39 -0.61 -7.85
C LEU A 79 1.73 0.37 -8.83
N ASN A 80 1.11 1.45 -8.36
CA ASN A 80 0.49 2.47 -9.19
C ASN A 80 1.54 3.32 -9.93
N GLY A 81 2.52 3.88 -9.22
CA GLY A 81 3.59 4.66 -9.81
C GLY A 81 4.38 3.87 -10.86
N TYR A 82 4.69 2.61 -10.56
CA TYR A 82 5.37 1.72 -11.51
C TYR A 82 4.56 1.49 -12.80
N GLU A 83 3.25 1.28 -12.69
CA GLU A 83 2.38 1.09 -13.86
C GLU A 83 2.22 2.39 -14.66
N SER A 84 2.04 3.52 -13.98
CA SER A 84 1.97 4.85 -14.60
C SER A 84 3.19 5.13 -15.47
N VAL A 85 4.40 4.82 -15.00
CA VAL A 85 5.61 5.00 -15.79
C VAL A 85 5.63 4.07 -17.01
N LEU A 86 5.26 2.79 -16.85
CA LEU A 86 5.21 1.84 -17.98
C LEU A 86 4.27 2.27 -19.11
N ILE A 87 3.17 2.95 -18.78
CA ILE A 87 2.19 3.43 -19.75
C ILE A 87 2.54 4.81 -20.33
N SER A 88 3.26 5.66 -19.58
CA SER A 88 3.57 7.05 -19.96
C SER A 88 4.42 7.19 -21.23
N GLY A 89 5.19 6.15 -21.59
CA GLY A 89 6.12 6.21 -22.72
C GLY A 89 7.38 7.03 -22.47
N GLU A 90 7.60 7.51 -21.24
CA GLU A 90 8.79 8.28 -20.85
C GLU A 90 10.09 7.45 -20.77
N MET A 91 10.00 6.14 -21.01
CA MET A 91 11.11 5.18 -20.98
C MET A 91 11.44 4.67 -22.38
N SER A 92 12.71 4.31 -22.59
CA SER A 92 13.10 3.55 -23.78
C SER A 92 12.36 2.21 -23.84
N GLU A 93 12.26 1.64 -25.05
CA GLU A 93 11.61 0.34 -25.25
C GLU A 93 12.31 -0.79 -24.46
N GLN A 94 13.64 -0.73 -24.39
CA GLN A 94 14.43 -1.68 -23.60
C GLN A 94 14.12 -1.57 -22.10
N GLN A 95 14.12 -0.36 -21.53
CA GLN A 95 13.74 -0.13 -20.13
C GLN A 95 12.31 -0.58 -19.87
N SER A 96 11.38 -0.25 -20.78
CA SER A 96 9.97 -0.64 -20.66
C SER A 96 9.80 -2.15 -20.64
N SER A 97 10.56 -2.87 -21.47
CA SER A 97 10.53 -4.33 -21.54
C SER A 97 11.03 -4.96 -20.24
N TYR A 98 12.20 -4.54 -19.74
CA TYR A 98 12.75 -5.07 -18.49
C TYR A 98 11.89 -4.72 -17.27
N ALA A 99 11.40 -3.49 -17.19
CA ALA A 99 10.55 -3.06 -16.09
C ALA A 99 9.21 -3.83 -16.11
N ALA A 100 8.59 -4.01 -17.28
CA ALA A 100 7.36 -4.78 -17.42
C ALA A 100 7.57 -6.26 -17.07
N GLU A 101 8.67 -6.86 -17.53
CA GLU A 101 9.06 -8.23 -17.16
C GLU A 101 9.22 -8.37 -15.65
N SER A 102 9.91 -7.43 -15.00
CA SER A 102 10.12 -7.45 -13.55
C SER A 102 8.81 -7.36 -12.75
N ARG A 103 7.81 -6.62 -13.26
CA ARG A 103 6.49 -6.47 -12.62
C ARG A 103 5.56 -7.65 -12.87
N TRP A 104 5.53 -8.16 -14.10
CA TRP A 104 4.47 -9.05 -14.58
C TRP A 104 4.94 -10.45 -14.98
N GLY A 105 6.26 -10.70 -14.98
CA GLY A 105 6.86 -11.97 -15.35
C GLY A 105 6.66 -12.31 -16.82
N GLU A 106 6.58 -13.60 -17.13
CA GLU A 106 6.54 -14.14 -18.51
C GLU A 106 5.45 -13.51 -19.41
N ARG A 107 4.35 -13.05 -18.82
CA ARG A 107 3.20 -12.47 -19.54
C ARG A 107 3.23 -10.94 -19.63
N TRP A 108 4.40 -10.34 -19.46
CA TRP A 108 4.52 -8.90 -19.39
C TRP A 108 4.08 -8.18 -20.67
N ARG A 109 4.30 -8.76 -21.85
CA ARG A 109 3.94 -8.14 -23.14
C ARG A 109 2.43 -7.95 -23.27
N GLU A 110 1.67 -9.00 -22.96
CA GLU A 110 0.20 -8.94 -22.99
C GLU A 110 -0.34 -7.96 -21.96
N ARG A 111 0.22 -7.98 -20.74
CA ARG A 111 -0.21 -7.09 -19.66
C ARG A 111 0.14 -5.63 -19.92
N LEU A 112 1.30 -5.35 -20.52
CA LEU A 112 1.70 -3.99 -20.92
C LEU A 112 0.78 -3.45 -22.00
N ARG A 113 0.49 -4.26 -23.02
CA ARG A 113 -0.46 -3.89 -24.07
C ARG A 113 -1.84 -3.59 -23.48
N ALA A 114 -2.38 -4.49 -22.68
CA ALA A 114 -3.67 -4.31 -22.03
C ALA A 114 -3.69 -3.09 -21.10
N ALA A 115 -2.58 -2.78 -20.41
CA ALA A 115 -2.47 -1.59 -19.57
C ALA A 115 -2.53 -0.31 -20.40
N ARG A 116 -1.78 -0.24 -21.52
CA ARG A 116 -1.81 0.89 -22.43
C ARG A 116 -3.20 1.09 -23.07
N GLU A 117 -3.85 0.01 -23.48
CA GLU A 117 -5.21 0.04 -24.04
C GLU A 117 -6.27 0.56 -23.04
N ARG A 118 -6.10 0.30 -21.74
CA ARG A 118 -7.00 0.84 -20.70
C ARG A 118 -6.77 2.31 -20.40
N SER A 119 -5.60 2.85 -20.76
CA SER A 119 -5.17 4.21 -20.43
C SER A 119 -5.27 5.20 -21.59
N GLY A 120 -5.53 4.72 -22.82
CA GLY A 120 -5.84 5.53 -23.99
C GLY A 120 -7.35 5.68 -24.20
#